data_AF-A0A0D6TQI4-F1
#
_entry.id   AF-A0A0D6TQI4-F1
#
_cell.length_a   1.000
_cell.length_b   1.000
_cell.length_c   1.000
_cell.angle_alpha   90.00
_cell.angle_beta   90.00
_cell.angle_gamma   90.00
#
_symmetry.space_group_name_H-M   'P 1'
#
loop_
_entity.id
_entity.type
_entity.pdbx_description
1 polymer ?
#
loop_
_entity_poly.entity_id
_entity_poly.type
_entity_poly.pdbx_seq_one_letter_code
_entity_poly.pdbx_strand_id
1 'polypeptide(L)'
;MVLGSLLLIIALFLFSVFNTDLIIKILKLDKNFDDDKIIFGNLNSYSIILISVSMISLLLIANSLPSFLFSILNIFKKEVSTYVIANNEIDYLALITDGLSIILGYLFLTNNKRIAKFLDKN
;
A
#
# COMPACT_ATOMS: atom_id res chain seq x y z
N MET A 1 -9.49 -25.73 -6.17
CA MET A 1 -9.07 -24.48 -5.47
C MET A 1 -7.90 -23.79 -6.16
N VAL A 2 -6.80 -24.48 -6.47
CA VAL A 2 -5.58 -23.87 -7.06
C VAL A 2 -5.81 -23.18 -8.42
N LEU A 3 -6.60 -23.77 -9.31
CA LEU A 3 -6.87 -23.19 -10.63
C LEU A 3 -7.68 -21.89 -10.55
N GLY A 4 -8.62 -21.81 -9.62
CA GLY A 4 -9.44 -20.62 -9.39
C GLY A 4 -8.64 -19.48 -8.76
N SER A 5 -7.76 -19.77 -7.80
CA SER A 5 -6.85 -18.76 -7.25
C SER A 5 -5.85 -18.27 -8.30
N LEU A 6 -5.38 -19.13 -9.21
CA LEU A 6 -4.48 -18.74 -10.29
C LEU A 6 -5.17 -17.77 -11.27
N LEU A 7 -6.39 -18.10 -11.68
CA LEU A 7 -7.22 -17.23 -12.53
C LEU A 7 -7.51 -15.88 -11.88
N LEU A 8 -7.81 -15.88 -10.58
CA LEU A 8 -8.04 -14.64 -9.83
C LEU A 8 -6.77 -13.77 -9.76
N ILE A 9 -5.61 -14.37 -9.51
CA ILE A 9 -4.32 -13.65 -9.49
C ILE A 9 -4.01 -13.05 -10.85
N ILE A 10 -4.18 -13.81 -11.94
CA ILE A 10 -3.96 -13.33 -13.31
C ILE A 10 -4.94 -12.19 -13.63
N ALA A 11 -6.21 -12.31 -13.25
CA ALA A 11 -7.21 -11.26 -13.45
C ALA A 11 -6.88 -9.99 -12.67
N LEU A 12 -6.49 -10.11 -11.40
CA LEU A 12 -6.05 -8.97 -10.57
C LEU A 12 -4.79 -8.31 -11.14
N PHE A 13 -3.82 -9.11 -11.59
CA PHE A 13 -2.60 -8.61 -12.20
C PHE A 13 -2.89 -7.83 -13.48
N LEU A 14 -3.68 -8.40 -14.40
CA LEU A 14 -4.09 -7.71 -15.63
C LEU A 14 -4.88 -6.44 -15.30
N PHE A 15 -5.82 -6.51 -14.34
CA PHE A 15 -6.58 -5.35 -13.91
C PHE A 15 -5.68 -4.22 -13.38
N SER A 16 -4.70 -4.54 -12.53
CA SER A 16 -3.76 -3.55 -12.01
C SER A 16 -2.88 -2.94 -13.09
N VAL A 17 -2.37 -3.74 -14.05
CA VAL A 17 -1.51 -3.24 -15.13
C VAL A 17 -2.29 -2.36 -16.10
N PHE A 18 -3.48 -2.78 -16.54
CA PHE A 18 -4.28 -2.03 -17.51
C PHE A 18 -4.96 -0.80 -16.93
N ASN A 19 -5.20 -0.75 -15.61
CA ASN A 19 -5.84 0.39 -14.94
C ASN A 19 -4.85 1.22 -14.10
N THR A 20 -3.57 1.21 -14.48
CA THR A 20 -2.53 1.98 -13.79
C THR A 20 -2.92 3.46 -13.66
N ASP A 21 -3.54 4.05 -14.70
CA ASP A 21 -4.03 5.44 -14.67
C ASP A 21 -5.11 5.70 -13.61
N LEU A 22 -6.02 4.72 -13.39
CA LEU A 22 -7.02 4.82 -12.32
C LEU A 22 -6.36 4.72 -10.95
N ILE A 23 -5.37 3.84 -10.79
CA ILE A 23 -4.60 3.71 -9.54
C ILE A 23 -3.87 5.03 -9.24
N ILE A 24 -3.20 5.61 -10.25
CA ILE A 24 -2.51 6.91 -10.16
C ILE A 24 -3.49 8.00 -9.76
N LYS A 25 -4.66 8.07 -10.39
CA LYS A 25 -5.67 9.11 -10.14
C LYS A 25 -6.38 8.97 -8.78
N ILE A 26 -6.65 7.74 -8.33
CA ILE A 26 -7.26 7.45 -7.02
C ILE A 26 -6.27 7.77 -5.90
N LEU A 27 -5.03 7.29 -6.03
CA LEU A 27 -3.97 7.54 -5.06
C LEU A 27 -3.38 8.95 -5.20
N LYS A 28 -3.79 9.71 -6.22
CA LYS A 28 -3.29 11.05 -6.54
C LYS A 28 -1.77 11.07 -6.60
N LEU A 29 -1.19 10.03 -7.22
CA LEU A 29 0.25 9.88 -7.42
C LEU A 29 0.80 10.91 -8.41
N ASP A 30 -0.05 11.50 -9.25
CA ASP A 30 0.24 12.66 -10.11
C ASP A 30 0.25 13.98 -9.32
N LYS A 31 -0.58 14.07 -8.28
CA LYS A 31 -0.78 15.29 -7.52
C LYS A 31 0.47 15.64 -6.74
N ASN A 32 1.03 16.81 -7.05
CA ASN A 32 2.31 17.36 -6.57
C ASN A 32 3.57 16.91 -7.35
N PHE A 33 3.41 16.14 -8.43
CA PHE A 33 4.47 15.91 -9.44
C PHE A 33 4.21 16.69 -10.75
N ASP A 34 3.11 17.46 -10.80
CA ASP A 34 2.72 18.36 -11.91
C ASP A 34 3.59 19.63 -12.04
N ASP A 35 4.56 19.86 -11.14
CA ASP A 35 5.49 20.98 -11.34
C ASP A 35 6.51 20.61 -12.43
N ASP A 36 6.36 21.32 -13.54
CA ASP A 36 7.08 21.27 -14.81
C ASP A 36 8.55 20.83 -14.70
N LYS A 37 8.84 19.67 -15.29
CA LYS A 37 10.17 19.09 -15.53
C LYS A 37 10.96 18.74 -14.25
N ILE A 38 11.27 17.46 -14.11
CA ILE A 38 12.34 17.00 -13.21
C ILE A 38 13.68 17.48 -13.81
N ILE A 39 14.07 18.73 -13.51
CA ILE A 39 15.40 19.25 -13.83
C ILE A 39 16.36 18.61 -12.81
N PHE A 40 16.99 17.49 -13.20
CA PHE A 40 17.96 16.76 -12.38
C PHE A 40 19.12 17.63 -11.84
N GLY A 41 19.32 18.83 -12.39
CA GLY A 41 20.32 19.81 -11.93
C GLY A 41 19.93 20.68 -10.73
N ASN A 42 18.68 20.62 -10.22
CA ASN A 42 18.22 21.44 -9.09
C ASN A 42 17.42 20.63 -8.05
N LEU A 43 17.85 19.40 -7.77
CA LEU A 43 17.28 18.56 -6.71
C LEU A 43 17.69 19.12 -5.34
N ASN A 44 16.86 20.00 -4.79
CA ASN A 44 17.03 20.48 -3.42
C ASN A 44 16.79 19.34 -2.41
N SER A 45 17.46 19.39 -1.25
CA SER A 45 17.36 18.40 -0.17
C SER A 45 15.90 18.06 0.18
N TYR A 46 15.04 19.09 0.27
CA TYR A 46 13.60 18.94 0.45
C TYR A 46 12.93 17.97 -0.54
N SER A 47 13.26 18.06 -1.83
CA SER A 47 12.66 17.23 -2.89
C SER A 47 13.11 15.77 -2.76
N ILE A 48 14.37 15.54 -2.38
CA ILE A 48 14.92 14.20 -2.13
C ILE A 48 14.22 13.56 -0.93
N ILE A 49 14.04 14.32 0.15
CA ILE A 49 13.33 13.86 1.35
C ILE A 49 11.86 13.56 1.03
N LEU A 50 11.19 14.41 0.25
CA LEU A 50 9.79 14.20 -0.14
C LEU A 50 9.58 12.92 -0.95
N ILE A 51 10.48 12.63 -1.90
CA ILE A 51 10.45 11.40 -2.69
C ILE A 51 10.73 10.20 -1.78
N SER A 52 11.72 10.30 -0.88
CA SER A 52 12.09 9.24 0.06
C SER A 52 10.94 8.88 1.00
N VAL A 53 10.31 9.88 1.63
CA VAL A 53 9.15 9.68 2.51
C VAL A 53 7.98 9.07 1.74
N SER A 54 7.72 9.53 0.51
CA SER A 54 6.67 8.96 -0.34
C SER A 54 6.95 7.49 -0.68
N MET A 55 8.19 7.14 -1.03
CA MET A 55 8.58 5.74 -1.31
C MET A 55 8.46 4.85 -0.07
N ILE A 56 8.93 5.30 1.09
CA ILE A 56 8.83 4.54 2.35
C ILE A 56 7.36 4.29 2.69
N SER A 57 6.52 5.31 2.53
CA SER A 57 5.07 5.21 2.78
C SER A 57 4.40 4.21 1.85
N LEU A 58 4.72 4.25 0.54
CA LEU A 58 4.19 3.29 -0.42
C LEU A 58 4.63 1.86 -0.12
N LEU A 59 5.91 1.64 0.19
CA LEU A 59 6.45 0.32 0.53
C LEU A 59 5.78 -0.25 1.78
N LEU A 60 5.54 0.58 2.80
CA LEU A 60 4.90 0.16 4.03
C LEU A 60 3.46 -0.36 3.77
N ILE A 61 2.70 0.35 2.94
CA ILE A 61 1.37 -0.09 2.52
C ILE A 61 1.45 -1.34 1.65
N ALA A 62 2.32 -1.35 0.64
CA ALA A 62 2.43 -2.44 -0.33
C ALA A 62 2.83 -3.78 0.32
N ASN A 63 3.69 -3.75 1.34
CA ASN A 63 4.10 -4.95 2.07
C ASN A 63 3.03 -5.47 3.02
N SER A 64 2.25 -4.58 3.63
CA SER A 64 1.28 -4.94 4.68
C SER A 64 -0.11 -5.28 4.11
N LEU A 65 -0.48 -4.67 2.99
CA LEU A 65 -1.81 -4.79 2.38
C LEU A 65 -2.17 -6.24 1.97
N PRO A 66 -1.30 -7.03 1.32
CA PRO A 66 -1.64 -8.40 0.94
C PRO A 66 -1.91 -9.31 2.15
N SER A 67 -1.07 -9.21 3.17
CA SER A 67 -1.20 -10.00 4.41
C SER A 67 -2.46 -9.62 5.20
N PHE A 68 -2.76 -8.33 5.27
CA PHE A 68 -3.99 -7.83 5.88
C PHE A 68 -5.25 -8.35 5.17
N LEU A 69 -5.30 -8.27 3.84
CA LEU A 69 -6.42 -8.76 3.05
C LEU A 69 -6.60 -10.28 3.18
N PHE A 70 -5.49 -11.03 3.19
CA PHE A 70 -5.53 -12.48 3.39
C PHE A 70 -6.09 -12.86 4.76
N SER A 71 -5.67 -12.15 5.81
CA SER A 71 -6.16 -12.36 7.17
C SER A 71 -7.65 -12.04 7.30
N ILE A 72 -8.13 -10.94 6.69
CA ILE A 72 -9.57 -10.62 6.63
C ILE A 72 -10.36 -11.72 5.91
N LEU A 73 -9.87 -12.19 4.75
CA LEU A 73 -10.54 -13.25 4.00
C LEU A 73 -10.61 -14.56 4.78
N ASN A 74 -9.59 -14.88 5.57
CA ASN A 74 -9.58 -16.08 6.40
C ASN A 74 -10.55 -15.98 7.58
N ILE A 75 -10.65 -14.80 8.21
CA ILE A 75 -11.68 -14.52 9.22
C ILE A 75 -13.07 -14.71 8.62
N PHE A 76 -13.33 -14.10 7.46
CA PHE A 76 -14.63 -14.21 6.79
C PHE A 76 -14.97 -15.67 6.44
N LYS A 77 -14.00 -16.43 5.91
CA LYS A 77 -14.19 -17.86 5.62
C LYS A 77 -14.54 -18.66 6.87
N LYS A 78 -13.88 -18.38 8.01
CA LYS A 78 -14.15 -19.05 9.29
C LYS A 78 -15.57 -18.78 9.78
N GLU A 79 -16.03 -17.53 9.70
CA GLU A 79 -17.38 -17.15 10.14
C GLU A 79 -18.49 -17.73 9.25
N VAL A 80 -18.24 -17.87 7.95
CA VAL A 80 -19.25 -18.36 6.98
C VAL A 80 -19.21 -19.89 6.81
N SER A 81 -18.11 -20.57 7.13
CA SER A 81 -18.00 -22.02 6.97
C SER A 81 -18.75 -22.79 8.07
N THR A 82 -19.69 -23.66 7.68
CA THR A 82 -20.41 -24.57 8.58
C THR A 82 -19.54 -25.75 9.05
N TYR A 83 -18.39 -25.97 8.41
CA TYR A 83 -17.44 -27.04 8.71
C TYR A 83 -16.26 -26.50 9.50
N VAL A 84 -15.83 -27.22 10.53
CA VAL A 84 -14.60 -26.91 11.27
C VAL A 84 -13.41 -27.08 10.33
N ILE A 85 -12.90 -25.98 9.80
CA ILE A 85 -11.67 -25.97 9.02
C ILE A 85 -10.52 -26.14 10.01
N ALA A 86 -10.05 -27.38 10.19
CA ALA A 86 -8.86 -27.67 10.98
C ALA A 86 -7.65 -26.91 10.39
N ASN A 87 -6.83 -26.31 11.25
CA ASN A 87 -5.64 -25.49 10.93
C ASN A 87 -5.87 -24.06 10.40
N ASN A 88 -7.07 -23.47 10.56
CA ASN A 88 -7.28 -22.03 10.36
C ASN A 88 -6.92 -21.22 11.61
N GLU A 89 -5.67 -21.32 12.09
CA GLU A 89 -5.18 -20.39 13.09
C GLU A 89 -5.08 -19.00 12.48
N ILE A 90 -5.91 -18.08 12.96
CA ILE A 90 -5.89 -16.68 12.56
C ILE A 90 -4.87 -15.99 13.45
N ASP A 91 -3.81 -15.48 12.84
CA ASP A 91 -2.85 -14.61 13.53
C ASP A 91 -3.45 -13.20 13.65
N TYR A 92 -4.15 -12.98 14.76
CA TYR A 92 -4.75 -11.68 15.09
C TYR A 92 -3.68 -10.61 15.36
N LEU A 93 -2.47 -10.99 15.80
CA LEU A 93 -1.40 -10.02 16.00
C LEU A 93 -0.91 -9.51 14.66
N ALA A 94 -0.64 -10.41 13.70
CA ALA A 94 -0.27 -10.04 12.34
C ALA A 94 -1.32 -9.14 11.68
N LEU A 95 -2.61 -9.45 11.84
CA LEU A 95 -3.69 -8.62 11.32
C LEU A 95 -3.65 -7.18 11.87
N ILE A 96 -3.45 -7.04 13.18
CA ILE A 96 -3.40 -5.72 13.83
C ILE A 96 -2.14 -4.96 13.40
N THR A 97 -0.98 -5.63 13.37
CA THR A 97 0.28 -4.99 12.97
C THR A 97 0.26 -4.55 11.51
N ASP A 98 -0.32 -5.35 10.63
CA ASP A 98 -0.46 -5.02 9.21
C ASP A 98 -1.45 -3.86 9.02
N GLY A 99 -2.58 -3.89 9.76
CA GLY A 99 -3.55 -2.80 9.76
C GLY A 99 -2.95 -1.48 10.23
N LEU A 100 -2.20 -1.49 11.33
CA LEU A 100 -1.48 -0.32 11.82
C LEU A 100 -0.44 0.17 10.82
N SER A 101 0.29 -0.74 10.17
CA SER A 101 1.30 -0.39 9.17
C SER A 101 0.68 0.28 7.94
N ILE A 102 -0.49 -0.19 7.48
CA ILE A 102 -1.26 0.46 6.41
C ILE A 102 -1.69 1.87 6.84
N ILE A 103 -2.22 2.02 8.05
CA ILE A 103 -2.65 3.34 8.58
C ILE A 103 -1.47 4.30 8.68
N LEU A 104 -0.34 3.85 9.21
CA LEU A 104 0.89 4.64 9.33
C LEU A 104 1.43 5.03 7.95
N GLY A 105 1.49 4.09 7.01
CA GLY A 105 1.89 4.37 5.63
C GLY A 105 0.99 5.38 4.96
N TYR A 106 -0.33 5.28 5.16
CA TYR A 106 -1.29 6.25 4.63
C TYR A 106 -1.13 7.64 5.27
N LEU A 107 -0.90 7.70 6.59
CA LEU A 107 -0.66 8.96 7.30
C LEU A 107 0.62 9.64 6.81
N PHE A 108 1.71 8.89 6.63
CA PHE A 108 2.96 9.41 6.09
C PHE A 108 2.81 9.86 4.64
N LEU A 109 2.08 9.13 3.81
CA LEU A 109 1.81 9.53 2.43
C LEU A 109 1.00 10.84 2.38
N THR A 110 -0.04 10.95 3.19
CA THR A 110 -0.93 12.13 3.22
C THR A 110 -0.24 13.36 3.83
N ASN A 111 0.66 13.17 4.79
CA ASN A 111 1.38 14.24 5.48
C ASN A 111 2.84 14.38 5.00
N ASN A 112 3.19 13.82 3.85
CA ASN A 112 4.56 13.76 3.34
C ASN A 112 5.25 15.14 3.27
N LYS A 113 4.54 16.19 2.85
CA LYS A 113 5.07 17.57 2.81
C LYS A 113 5.43 18.11 4.19
N ARG A 114 4.65 17.80 5.22
CA ARG A 114 4.92 18.25 6.60
C ARG A 114 6.14 17.54 7.17
N ILE A 115 6.24 16.23 6.90
CA ILE A 115 7.37 15.40 7.32
C ILE A 115 8.65 15.85 6.60
N ALA A 116 8.57 16.08 5.29
CA ALA A 116 9.70 16.57 4.50
C ALA A 116 10.19 17.94 4.98
N LYS A 117 9.28 18.88 5.28
CA LYS A 117 9.66 20.18 5.87
C LYS A 117 10.25 20.06 7.26
N PHE A 118 9.77 19.13 8.08
CA PHE A 118 10.30 18.89 9.41
C PHE A 118 11.73 18.34 9.34
N LEU A 119 11.98 17.42 8.42
CA LEU A 119 13.29 16.79 8.20
C LEU A 119 14.30 17.73 7.52
N ASP A 120 13.86 18.59 6.59
CA ASP A 120 14.71 19.56 5.88
C ASP A 120 15.12 20.77 6.74
N LYS A 121 14.39 21.03 7.84
CA LYS A 121 14.69 22.13 8.78
C LYS A 121 15.80 21.78 9.79
N ASN A 122 16.27 20.54 9.80
CA ASN A 122 17.44 20.07 10.58
C ASN A 122 18.64 19.91 9.67
#